data_AF-F1VUB0-F1
#
_entry.id   AF-F1VUB0-F1
#
_cell.length_a   1.000
_cell.length_b   1.000
_cell.length_c   1.000
_cell.angle_alpha   90.00
_cell.angle_beta   90.00
_cell.angle_gamma   90.00
#
_symmetry.space_group_name_H-M   'P 1'
#
loop_
_entity.id
_entity.type
_entity.pdbx_description
1 polymer ?
#
loop_
_entity_poly.entity_id
_entity_poly.type
_entity_poly.pdbx_seq_one_letter_code
_entity_poly.pdbx_strand_id
1 'polypeptide(L)'
;MVLETAALNETDLAEYCRRKGLFVEQIAAWRLVCQQANARSVERGREHATQSKSDRLRIKQLEKELHRKEKALAEAAALLLLRKKLQAIWGDQAED
;
A
#
# COMPACT_ATOMS: atom_id res chain seq x y z
N MET A 1 1.47 33.30 -6.22
CA MET A 1 0.21 33.94 -5.78
C MET A 1 -0.18 33.60 -4.33
N VAL A 2 -0.57 32.37 -3.97
CA VAL A 2 -0.88 32.02 -2.56
C VAL A 2 0.34 32.15 -1.65
N LEU A 3 1.51 31.68 -2.10
CA LEU A 3 2.78 31.82 -1.36
C LEU A 3 3.28 33.27 -1.29
N GLU A 4 3.17 34.02 -2.38
CA GLU A 4 3.57 35.44 -2.46
C GLU A 4 2.78 36.33 -1.51
N THR A 5 1.51 35.99 -1.27
CA THR A 5 0.65 36.79 -0.38
C THR A 5 0.71 36.34 1.07
N ALA A 6 1.37 35.22 1.38
CA ALA A 6 1.32 34.59 2.70
C ALA A 6 1.82 35.48 3.85
N ALA A 7 2.76 36.39 3.57
CA ALA A 7 3.34 37.31 4.55
C ALA A 7 2.78 38.76 4.46
N LEU A 8 1.84 39.02 3.54
CA LEU A 8 1.27 40.36 3.35
C LEU A 8 0.21 40.64 4.42
N ASN A 9 0.22 41.86 4.96
CA ASN A 9 -0.88 42.38 5.77
C ASN A 9 -2.09 42.75 4.87
N GLU A 10 -3.21 43.16 5.47
CA GLU A 10 -4.44 43.46 4.73
C GLU A 10 -4.29 44.59 3.70
N THR A 11 -3.53 45.63 4.03
CA THR A 11 -3.28 46.79 3.16
C THR A 11 -2.44 46.38 1.95
N ASP A 12 -1.34 45.68 2.19
CA ASP A 12 -0.43 45.21 1.14
C ASP A 12 -1.12 44.17 0.24
N LEU A 13 -2.01 43.35 0.81
CA LEU A 13 -2.81 42.40 0.07
C LEU A 13 -3.80 43.09 -0.86
N ALA A 14 -4.46 44.16 -0.39
CA ALA A 14 -5.39 44.94 -1.19
C ALA A 14 -4.67 45.66 -2.36
N GLU A 15 -3.48 46.22 -2.11
CA GLU A 15 -2.65 46.80 -3.16
C GLU A 15 -2.16 45.76 -4.17
N TYR A 16 -1.70 44.61 -3.69
CA TYR A 16 -1.32 43.48 -4.54
C TYR A 16 -2.49 43.03 -5.43
N CYS A 17 -3.69 42.91 -4.87
CA CYS A 17 -4.92 42.57 -5.58
C CYS A 17 -5.23 43.58 -6.69
N ARG A 18 -5.19 44.89 -6.39
CA ARG A 18 -5.42 45.96 -7.37
C ARG A 18 -4.40 45.93 -8.51
N ARG A 19 -3.12 45.75 -8.19
CA ARG A 19 -2.04 45.68 -9.20
C ARG A 19 -2.14 44.46 -10.12
N LYS A 20 -2.71 43.36 -9.63
CA LYS A 20 -2.82 42.09 -10.35
C LYS A 20 -4.20 41.83 -10.96
N GLY A 21 -5.18 42.70 -10.71
CA GLY A 21 -6.55 42.51 -11.17
C GLY A 21 -7.26 41.34 -10.48
N LEU A 22 -6.95 41.10 -9.20
CA LEU A 22 -7.48 40.01 -8.39
C LEU A 22 -8.38 40.54 -7.26
N PHE A 23 -9.29 39.70 -6.78
CA PHE A 23 -10.09 39.98 -5.59
C PHE A 23 -9.48 39.29 -4.36
N VAL A 24 -9.59 39.94 -3.20
CA VAL A 24 -9.06 39.41 -1.92
C VAL A 24 -9.74 38.08 -1.59
N GLU A 25 -11.02 37.96 -1.89
CA GLU A 25 -11.84 36.76 -1.73
C GLU A 25 -11.32 35.58 -2.57
N GLN A 26 -10.78 35.84 -3.76
CA GLN A 26 -10.18 34.79 -4.61
C GLN A 26 -8.89 34.27 -3.98
N ILE A 27 -8.06 35.16 -3.42
CA ILE A 27 -6.84 34.76 -2.71
C ILE A 27 -7.18 33.96 -1.44
N ALA A 28 -8.21 34.38 -0.70
CA ALA A 28 -8.70 33.65 0.46
C ALA A 28 -9.22 32.25 0.09
N ALA A 29 -10.00 32.15 -0.99
CA ALA A 29 -10.49 30.87 -1.50
C ALA A 29 -9.34 29.94 -1.90
N TRP A 30 -8.34 30.44 -2.61
CA TRP A 30 -7.17 29.63 -2.98
C TRP A 30 -6.33 29.21 -1.78
N ARG A 31 -6.16 30.07 -0.76
CA ARG A 31 -5.51 29.69 0.51
C ARG A 31 -6.22 28.52 1.17
N LEU A 32 -7.54 28.61 1.27
CA LEU A 32 -8.36 27.56 1.87
C LEU A 32 -8.22 26.24 1.11
N VAL A 33 -8.30 26.26 -0.21
CA VAL A 33 -8.14 25.07 -1.05
C VAL A 33 -6.74 24.47 -0.89
N CYS A 34 -5.68 25.28 -0.87
CA CYS A 34 -4.31 24.80 -0.64
C CYS A 34 -4.15 24.15 0.75
N GLN A 35 -4.72 24.76 1.79
CA GLN A 35 -4.69 24.20 3.15
C GLN A 35 -5.44 22.87 3.24
N GLN A 36 -6.63 22.78 2.65
CA GLN A 36 -7.43 21.55 2.63
C GLN A 36 -6.76 20.45 1.81
N ALA A 37 -6.11 20.78 0.68
CA ALA A 37 -5.38 19.82 -0.12
C ALA A 37 -4.19 19.22 0.64
N ASN A 38 -3.48 20.05 1.41
CA ASN A 38 -2.36 19.63 2.24
C ASN A 38 -2.78 18.79 3.44
N ALA A 39 -3.90 19.12 4.10
CA ALA A 39 -4.46 18.24 5.14
C ALA A 39 -4.75 16.86 4.55
N ARG A 40 -5.59 16.82 3.50
CA ARG A 40 -5.98 15.57 2.83
C ARG A 40 -4.82 14.74 2.30
N SER A 41 -3.68 15.34 1.95
CA SER A 41 -2.49 14.59 1.53
C SER A 41 -1.76 13.95 2.71
N VAL A 42 -1.69 14.63 3.85
CA VAL A 42 -1.11 14.10 5.10
C VAL A 42 -1.95 12.96 5.66
N GLU A 43 -3.29 13.11 5.71
CA GLU A 43 -4.18 12.03 6.16
C GLU A 43 -4.04 10.79 5.27
N ARG A 44 -4.12 10.95 3.93
CA ARG A 44 -3.92 9.84 2.99
C ARG A 44 -2.55 9.18 3.12
N GLY A 45 -1.49 9.96 3.35
CA GLY A 45 -0.15 9.42 3.57
C GLY A 45 -0.08 8.55 4.82
N ARG A 46 -0.76 8.95 5.91
CA ARG A 46 -0.84 8.17 7.15
C ARG A 46 -1.62 6.87 6.95
N GLU A 47 -2.78 6.94 6.31
CA GLU A 47 -3.63 5.77 6.01
C GLU A 47 -2.90 4.77 5.09
N HIS A 48 -2.22 5.25 4.05
CA HIS A 48 -1.41 4.38 3.20
C HIS A 48 -0.26 3.71 3.97
N ALA A 49 0.39 4.43 4.89
CA ALA A 49 1.48 3.87 5.68
C ALA A 49 0.99 2.81 6.68
N THR A 50 -0.18 2.98 7.30
CA THR A 50 -0.77 1.97 8.18
C THR A 50 -1.21 0.75 7.39
N GLN A 51 -1.90 0.95 6.26
CA GLN A 51 -2.33 -0.13 5.38
C GLN A 51 -1.14 -0.94 4.82
N SER A 52 -0.08 -0.28 4.37
CA SER A 52 1.11 -0.96 3.86
C SER A 52 1.79 -1.82 4.92
N LYS A 53 1.80 -1.36 6.19
CA LYS A 53 2.32 -2.16 7.30
C LYS A 53 1.46 -3.39 7.58
N SER A 54 0.13 -3.25 7.62
CA SER A 54 -0.76 -4.40 7.82
C SER A 54 -0.63 -5.42 6.68
N ASP A 55 -0.57 -4.94 5.44
CA ASP A 55 -0.42 -5.79 4.26
C ASP A 55 0.90 -6.54 4.28
N ARG A 56 2.01 -5.87 4.61
CA ARG A 56 3.32 -6.52 4.73
C ARG A 56 3.35 -7.61 5.79
N LEU A 57 2.67 -7.39 6.93
CA LEU A 57 2.54 -8.43 7.96
C LEU A 57 1.69 -9.60 7.46
N ARG A 58 0.59 -9.31 6.76
CA ARG A 58 -0.29 -10.34 6.20
C ARG A 58 0.42 -11.18 5.14
N ILE A 59 1.16 -10.55 4.24
CA ILE A 59 1.97 -11.21 3.22
C ILE A 59 2.96 -12.17 3.88
N LYS A 60 3.75 -11.71 4.85
CA LYS A 60 4.71 -12.56 5.56
C LYS A 60 4.06 -13.76 6.24
N GLN A 61 2.89 -13.57 6.84
CA GLN A 61 2.15 -14.65 7.48
C GLN A 61 1.66 -15.68 6.43
N LEU A 62 1.10 -15.20 5.33
CA LEU A 62 0.63 -16.04 4.24
C LEU A 62 1.77 -16.82 3.57
N GLU A 63 2.92 -16.19 3.33
CA GLU A 63 4.13 -16.83 2.80
C GLU A 63 4.59 -17.97 3.72
N LYS A 64 4.60 -17.75 5.03
CA LYS A 64 4.99 -18.77 6.02
C LYS A 64 4.02 -19.95 6.04
N GLU A 65 2.72 -19.69 5.96
CA GLU A 65 1.69 -20.73 5.89
C GLU A 65 1.79 -21.52 4.58
N LEU A 66 2.00 -20.83 3.46
CA LEU A 66 2.21 -21.45 2.16
C LEU A 66 3.40 -22.39 2.18
N HIS A 67 4.55 -21.93 2.68
CA HIS A 67 5.76 -22.75 2.74
C HIS A 67 5.58 -24.01 3.60
N ARG A 68 4.86 -23.91 4.72
CA ARG A 68 4.54 -25.07 5.57
C ARG A 68 3.64 -26.08 4.84
N LYS A 69 2.64 -25.59 4.11
CA LYS A 69 1.74 -26.44 3.32
C LYS A 69 2.47 -27.12 2.16
N GLU A 70 3.33 -26.39 1.46
CA GLU A 70 4.17 -26.94 0.39
C GLU A 70 5.12 -28.03 0.91
N LYS A 71 5.74 -27.82 2.08
CA LYS A 71 6.58 -28.85 2.70
C LYS A 71 5.79 -30.13 3.02
N ALA A 72 4.62 -30.00 3.65
CA ALA A 72 3.77 -31.15 3.96
C ALA A 72 3.28 -31.86 2.68
N LEU A 73 2.95 -31.09 1.64
CA LEU A 73 2.57 -31.61 0.33
C LEU A 73 3.74 -32.40 -0.31
N ALA A 74 4.96 -31.87 -0.25
CA ALA A 74 6.15 -32.53 -0.77
C ALA A 74 6.46 -33.83 -0.03
N GLU A 75 6.32 -33.85 1.30
CA GLU A 75 6.48 -35.06 2.12
C GLU A 75 5.43 -36.12 1.74
N ALA A 76 4.16 -35.74 1.58
CA ALA A 76 3.11 -36.65 1.14
C ALA A 76 3.38 -37.21 -0.26
N ALA A 77 3.82 -36.37 -1.21
CA ALA A 77 4.18 -36.80 -2.55
C ALA A 77 5.38 -37.77 -2.54
N ALA A 78 6.39 -37.53 -1.70
CA ALA A 78 7.53 -38.42 -1.54
C ALA A 78 7.11 -39.79 -0.99
N LEU A 79 6.23 -39.84 0.02
CA LEU A 79 5.70 -41.10 0.55
C LEU A 79 4.92 -41.89 -0.51
N LEU A 80 4.10 -41.21 -1.32
CA LEU A 80 3.37 -41.83 -2.43
C LEU A 80 4.32 -42.41 -3.48
N LEU A 81 5.38 -41.68 -3.84
CA LEU A 81 6.40 -42.14 -4.79
C LEU A 81 7.17 -43.35 -4.25
N LEU A 82 7.56 -43.32 -2.97
CA LEU A 82 8.25 -44.45 -2.33
C LEU A 82 7.35 -45.69 -2.31
N ARG A 83 6.07 -45.56 -1.96
CA ARG A 83 5.10 -46.66 -2.01
C ARG A 83 4.97 -47.25 -3.42
N LYS A 84 4.88 -46.41 -4.45
CA LYS A 84 4.82 -46.87 -5.85
C LYS A 84 6.09 -47.61 -6.26
N LYS A 85 7.28 -47.10 -5.90
CA LYS A 85 8.55 -47.78 -6.16
C LYS A 85 8.64 -49.13 -5.46
N LEU A 86 8.16 -49.19 -4.21
CA LEU A 86 8.10 -50.43 -3.43
C LEU A 86 7.24 -51.49 -4.11
N GLN A 87 6.04 -51.09 -4.56
CA GLN A 87 5.14 -51.95 -5.30
C GLN A 87 5.73 -52.40 -6.65
N ALA A 88 6.49 -51.55 -7.34
CA ALA A 88 7.16 -51.96 -8.57
C ALA A 88 8.29 -52.99 -8.35
N ILE A 89 8.93 -52.98 -7.18
CA ILE A 89 10.03 -53.92 -6.86
C ILE A 89 9.47 -55.24 -6.28
N TRP A 90 8.44 -55.19 -5.44
CA TRP A 90 7.94 -56.34 -4.68
C TRP A 90 6.53 -56.80 -5.07
N GLY A 91 5.79 -56.00 -5.85
CA GLY A 91 4.40 -56.28 -6.26
C GLY A 91 4.26 -57.15 -7.50
N ASP A 92 5.35 -57.47 -8.20
CA ASP A 92 5.39 -58.45 -9.32
C ASP A 92 5.71 -59.88 -8.85
N GLN A 93 5.80 -60.11 -7.53
CA GLN A 93 6.10 -61.42 -6.92
C GLN A 93 4.85 -62.10 -6.34
N ALA A 94 3.66 -61.55 -6.56
CA ALA A 94 2.40 -62.04 -5.97
C ALA A 94 1.33 -62.46 -7.00
N GLU A 95 1.69 -62.56 -8.28
CA GLU A 95 0.83 -63.13 -9.33
C GLU A 95 1.66 -64.13 -10.17
N ASP A 96 1.91 -65.31 -9.57
CA ASP A 96 1.98 -66.67 -10.15
C ASP A 96 2.79 -67.64 -9.25
#